data_AF-A0A653B9W7-F1
#
_entry.id   AF-A0A653B9W7-F1
#
_cell.length_a   1.000
_cell.length_b   1.000
_cell.length_c   1.000
_cell.angle_alpha   90.00
_cell.angle_beta   90.00
_cell.angle_gamma   90.00
#
_symmetry.space_group_name_H-M   'P 1'
#
loop_
_entity.id
_entity.type
_entity.pdbx_description
1 polymer ?
#
loop_
_entity_poly.entity_id
_entity_poly.type
_entity_poly.pdbx_seq_one_letter_code
_entity_poly.pdbx_strand_id
1 'polypeptide(L)'
;MSKRGITLDAATAIGFIGQTVLIEQTWDDYADSIWSLFHIVGLMLPLDGVYSHGCFMVVCPTDEAPYPEELFFAHIRTLKAVRTRDRHAAGKLLERLPLPQLIRAQAAPSQGERHHV
;
A
#
# COMPACT_ATOMS: atom_id res chain seq x y z
N MET A 1 -18.72 -9.93 21.27
CA MET A 1 -17.99 -10.80 20.32
C MET A 1 -16.51 -10.63 20.58
N SER A 2 -15.75 -11.72 20.72
CA SER A 2 -14.31 -11.64 21.04
C SER A 2 -13.55 -11.16 19.80
N LYS A 3 -12.93 -9.98 19.90
CA LYS A 3 -12.08 -9.39 18.87
C LYS A 3 -10.79 -10.19 18.82
N ARG A 4 -10.69 -11.12 17.87
CA ARG A 4 -9.47 -11.88 17.64
C ARG A 4 -8.64 -11.14 16.60
N GLY A 5 -7.69 -10.34 17.09
CA GLY A 5 -6.55 -9.92 16.29
C GLY A 5 -5.69 -11.13 15.90
N ILE A 6 -4.82 -10.94 14.91
CA ILE A 6 -3.89 -12.00 14.50
C ILE A 6 -2.78 -12.16 15.53
N THR A 7 -2.34 -13.41 15.75
CA THR A 7 -1.05 -13.68 16.37
C THR A 7 -0.04 -13.86 15.25
N LEU A 8 0.85 -12.89 15.10
CA LEU A 8 1.90 -12.90 14.10
C LEU A 8 3.25 -13.05 14.81
N ASP A 9 4.00 -14.11 14.51
CA ASP A 9 5.35 -14.26 15.03
C ASP A 9 6.29 -13.22 14.39
N ALA A 10 7.38 -12.89 15.09
CA ALA A 10 8.32 -11.87 14.68
C ALA A 10 8.97 -12.16 13.32
N ALA A 11 9.30 -13.43 13.02
CA ALA A 11 9.97 -13.79 11.78
C ALA A 11 9.05 -13.59 10.57
N THR A 12 7.78 -13.98 10.70
CA THR A 12 6.76 -13.72 9.69
C THR A 12 6.51 -12.22 9.52
N ALA A 13 6.45 -11.46 10.61
CA ALA A 13 6.26 -10.01 10.57
C ALA A 13 7.39 -9.27 9.85
N ILE A 14 8.66 -9.64 10.11
CA ILE A 14 9.84 -9.07 9.44
C ILE A 14 9.74 -9.23 7.91
N GLY A 15 9.15 -10.33 7.43
CA GLY A 15 8.96 -10.58 6.01
C GLY A 15 8.14 -9.51 5.29
N PHE A 16 7.31 -8.75 6.00
CA PHE A 16 6.48 -7.69 5.41
C PHE A 16 7.15 -6.31 5.34
N ILE A 17 8.34 -6.13 5.95
CA ILE A 17 9.05 -4.85 5.89
C ILE A 17 9.38 -4.51 4.43
N GLY A 18 9.10 -3.26 4.03
CA GLY A 18 9.25 -2.76 2.67
C GLY A 18 8.11 -3.17 1.73
N GLN A 19 7.08 -3.87 2.21
CA GLN A 19 5.92 -4.24 1.40
C GLN A 19 4.76 -3.28 1.62
N THR A 20 4.00 -3.06 0.54
CA THR A 20 2.66 -2.49 0.64
C THR A 20 1.67 -3.61 0.92
N VAL A 21 0.86 -3.46 1.97
CA VAL A 21 -0.09 -4.46 2.46
C VAL A 21 -1.48 -3.87 2.56
N LEU A 22 -2.48 -4.71 2.30
CA LEU A 22 -3.87 -4.43 2.59
C LEU A 22 -4.23 -5.08 3.92
N ILE A 23 -4.74 -4.28 4.85
CA ILE A 23 -5.04 -4.70 6.22
C ILE A 23 -6.51 -4.45 6.53
N GLU A 24 -7.17 -5.48 7.06
CA GLU A 24 -8.48 -5.38 7.71
C GLU A 24 -8.26 -5.13 9.20
N GLN A 25 -8.85 -4.06 9.70
CA GLN A 25 -8.71 -3.60 11.08
C GLN A 25 -10.05 -3.63 11.82
N THR A 26 -10.01 -3.92 13.11
CA THR A 26 -11.16 -3.78 14.01
C THR A 26 -10.80 -2.84 15.15
N TRP A 27 -11.69 -1.90 15.42
CA TRP A 27 -11.52 -0.87 16.44
C TRP A 27 -12.68 -0.94 17.43
N ASP A 28 -12.49 -0.45 18.66
CA ASP A 28 -13.53 -0.44 19.69
C ASP A 28 -14.71 0.46 19.37
N ASP A 29 -14.44 1.57 18.69
CA ASP A 29 -15.44 2.58 18.36
C ASP A 29 -16.26 2.26 17.10
N TYR A 30 -15.89 1.20 16.37
CA TYR A 30 -16.51 0.85 15.09
C TYR A 30 -17.11 -0.56 15.15
N ALA A 31 -18.39 -0.67 14.78
CA ALA A 31 -19.09 -1.96 14.71
C ALA A 31 -18.54 -2.85 13.58
N ASP A 32 -18.12 -2.22 12.48
CA ASP A 32 -17.59 -2.88 11.30
C ASP A 32 -16.07 -2.79 11.21
N SER A 33 -15.46 -3.78 10.55
CA SER A 33 -14.05 -3.76 10.21
C SER A 33 -13.76 -2.82 9.05
N ILE A 34 -12.62 -2.13 9.09
CA ILE A 34 -12.17 -1.18 8.08
C ILE A 34 -11.00 -1.78 7.31
N TRP A 35 -10.99 -1.61 5.98
CA TRP A 35 -9.87 -2.02 5.13
C TRP A 35 -9.02 -0.82 4.75
N SER A 36 -7.71 -0.91 4.96
CA SER A 36 -6.76 0.18 4.70
C SER A 36 -5.47 -0.35 4.06
N LEU A 37 -4.87 0.48 3.20
CA LEU A 37 -3.59 0.19 2.55
C LEU A 37 -2.46 0.85 3.33
N PHE A 38 -1.41 0.09 3.63
CA PHE A 38 -0.24 0.59 4.35
C PHE A 38 1.06 0.14 3.68
N HIS A 39 2.10 0.95 3.78
CA HIS A 39 3.46 0.53 3.54
C HIS A 39 4.16 0.25 4.87
N ILE A 40 4.69 -0.95 5.06
CA ILE A 40 5.36 -1.33 6.31
C ILE A 40 6.82 -0.88 6.25
N VAL A 41 7.22 -0.05 7.20
CA VAL A 41 8.59 0.48 7.31
C VAL A 41 9.37 -0.10 8.49
N GLY A 42 8.69 -0.73 9.44
CA GLY A 42 9.33 -1.29 10.62
C GLY A 42 8.43 -2.18 11.46
N LEU A 43 9.01 -2.72 12.52
CA LEU A 43 8.38 -3.64 13.46
C LEU A 43 8.83 -3.29 14.88
N MET A 44 7.89 -3.25 15.82
CA MET A 44 8.18 -3.25 17.25
C MET A 44 7.84 -4.63 17.81
N LEU A 45 8.81 -5.25 18.49
CA LEU A 45 8.60 -6.53 19.15
C LEU A 45 7.94 -6.31 20.51
N PRO A 46 7.08 -7.25 20.97
CA PRO A 46 6.60 -7.24 22.34
C PRO A 46 7.78 -7.20 23.32
N LEU A 47 7.65 -6.35 24.34
CA LEU A 47 8.62 -6.22 25.42
C LEU A 47 7.87 -6.27 26.74
N ASP A 48 8.11 -7.34 27.51
CA ASP A 48 7.46 -7.56 28.79
C ASP A 48 7.66 -6.36 29.74
N GLY A 49 6.57 -5.90 30.34
CA GLY A 49 6.56 -4.73 31.22
C GLY A 49 6.54 -3.37 30.51
N VAL A 50 6.63 -3.34 29.19
CA VAL A 50 6.55 -2.10 28.38
C VAL A 50 5.36 -2.14 27.43
N TYR A 51 5.32 -3.15 26.56
CA TYR A 51 4.22 -3.33 25.61
C TYR A 51 4.04 -4.81 25.26
N SER A 52 2.88 -5.37 25.59
CA SER A 52 2.61 -6.82 25.49
C SER A 52 2.28 -7.29 24.08
N HIS A 53 2.14 -6.37 23.12
CA HIS A 53 1.71 -6.65 21.75
C HIS A 53 2.72 -6.08 20.77
N GLY A 54 3.04 -6.84 19.72
CA GLY A 54 3.84 -6.32 18.62
C GLY A 54 3.02 -5.37 17.75
N CYS A 55 3.71 -4.47 17.05
CA CYS A 55 3.07 -3.58 16.08
C CYS A 55 3.95 -3.37 14.85
N PHE A 56 3.31 -3.08 13.72
CA PHE A 56 4.02 -2.54 12.57
C PHE A 56 4.19 -1.03 12.73
N MET A 57 5.31 -0.52 12.22
CA MET A 57 5.42 0.90 11.86
C MET A 57 4.97 1.03 10.40
N VAL A 58 3.93 1.83 10.17
CA VAL A 58 3.26 1.92 8.87
C VAL A 58 3.19 3.36 8.38
N VAL A 59 3.21 3.51 7.05
CA VAL A 59 2.87 4.76 6.37
C VAL A 59 1.63 4.52 5.54
N CYS A 60 0.61 5.36 5.71
CA CYS A 60 -0.58 5.34 4.87
C CYS A 60 -0.28 6.09 3.56
N PRO A 61 -0.36 5.48 2.37
CA PRO A 61 -0.03 6.15 1.11
C PRO A 61 -0.95 7.32 0.74
N THR A 62 -2.11 7.41 1.38
CA THR A 62 -3.11 8.47 1.16
C THR A 62 -3.07 9.55 2.23
N ASP A 63 -2.20 9.42 3.23
CA ASP A 63 -2.03 10.38 4.30
C ASP A 63 -0.76 11.22 4.07
N GLU A 64 -0.79 12.47 4.51
CA GLU A 64 0.34 13.41 4.47
C GLU A 64 1.13 13.42 5.79
N ALA A 65 0.82 12.49 6.71
CA ALA A 65 1.52 12.34 7.97
C ALA A 65 3.07 12.28 7.76
N PRO A 66 3.84 13.15 8.43
CA PRO A 66 5.29 13.24 8.22
C PRO A 66 6.07 12.06 8.82
N TYR A 67 5.43 11.23 9.66
CA TYR A 67 6.06 10.13 10.38
C TYR A 67 5.22 8.86 10.32
N PRO A 68 5.84 7.67 10.41
CA PRO A 68 5.10 6.42 10.49
C PRO A 68 4.28 6.30 11.77
N GLU A 69 3.15 5.62 11.67
CA GLU A 69 2.25 5.34 12.78
C GLU A 69 2.37 3.89 13.27
N GLU A 70 1.94 3.64 14.50
CA GLU A 70 1.92 2.31 15.10
C GLU A 70 0.61 1.59 14.75
N LEU A 71 0.74 0.38 14.19
CA LEU A 71 -0.39 -0.50 13.91
C LEU A 71 -0.26 -1.82 14.68
N PHE A 72 -0.96 -1.92 15.80
CA PHE A 72 -0.92 -3.05 16.70
C PHE A 72 -1.54 -4.31 16.10
N PHE A 73 -0.88 -5.46 16.32
CA PHE A 73 -1.38 -6.76 15.83
C PHE A 73 -2.75 -7.12 16.41
N ALA A 74 -3.06 -6.61 17.60
CA ALA A 74 -4.36 -6.76 18.24
C ALA A 74 -5.53 -6.22 17.39
N HIS A 75 -5.28 -5.17 16.60
CA HIS A 75 -6.29 -4.53 15.76
C HIS A 75 -6.35 -5.13 14.36
N ILE A 76 -5.35 -5.94 13.96
CA ILE A 76 -5.29 -6.55 12.64
C ILE A 76 -6.09 -7.85 12.64
N ARG A 77 -7.12 -7.90 11.80
CA ARG A 77 -7.91 -9.11 11.54
C ARG A 77 -7.38 -9.92 10.36
N THR A 78 -7.01 -9.22 9.29
CA THR A 78 -6.49 -9.82 8.06
C THR A 78 -5.36 -8.96 7.53
N LEU A 79 -4.28 -9.59 7.03
CA LEU A 79 -3.16 -8.91 6.39
C LEU A 79 -2.78 -9.63 5.09
N LYS A 80 -2.62 -8.87 4.01
CA LYS A 80 -2.23 -9.39 2.70
C LYS A 80 -1.24 -8.47 2.00
N ALA A 81 -0.10 -9.02 1.59
CA ALA A 81 0.83 -8.31 0.71
C ALA A 81 0.18 -8.00 -0.64
N VAL A 82 0.22 -6.74 -1.04
CA VAL A 82 -0.18 -6.31 -2.37
C VAL A 82 0.98 -6.62 -3.31
N ARG A 83 0.83 -7.69 -4.08
CA ARG A 83 1.76 -7.99 -5.15
C ARG A 83 1.45 -7.06 -6.30
N THR A 84 2.39 -6.18 -6.65
CA THR A 84 2.39 -5.55 -7.96
C THR A 84 2.40 -6.68 -8.98
N ARG A 85 1.28 -6.91 -9.68
CA ARG A 85 1.32 -7.63 -10.95
C ARG A 85 2.36 -6.91 -11.79
N ASP A 86 3.26 -7.66 -12.40
CA ASP A 86 4.24 -7.15 -13.36
C ASP A 86 3.59 -6.04 -14.18
N ARG A 87 4.08 -4.79 -14.05
CA ARG A 87 3.57 -3.68 -14.87
C ARG A 87 3.69 -4.01 -16.37
N HIS A 88 4.59 -4.94 -16.71
CA HIS A 88 4.72 -5.53 -18.04
C HIS A 88 3.53 -6.42 -18.47
N ALA A 89 2.80 -7.05 -17.55
CA ALA A 89 1.62 -7.84 -17.88
C ALA A 89 0.44 -6.95 -18.30
N ALA A 90 0.29 -5.77 -17.67
CA ALA A 90 -0.70 -4.78 -18.07
C ALA A 90 -0.37 -4.17 -19.45
N GLY A 91 0.91 -3.86 -19.72
CA GLY A 91 1.38 -3.42 -21.04
C GLY A 91 1.09 -4.44 -22.14
N LYS A 92 1.35 -5.73 -21.89
CA LYS A 92 1.03 -6.82 -22.84
C LYS A 92 -0.46 -6.98 -23.13
N LEU A 93 -1.33 -6.61 -22.19
CA LEU A 93 -2.79 -6.68 -22.40
C LEU A 93 -3.26 -5.50 -23.26
N LEU A 94 -2.72 -4.30 -23.02
CA LEU A 94 -2.99 -3.12 -23.85
C LEU A 94 -2.47 -3.27 -25.29
N GLU A 95 -1.31 -3.92 -25.50
CA GLU A 95 -0.79 -4.24 -26.83
C GLU A 95 -1.64 -5.27 -27.61
N ARG A 96 -2.42 -6.08 -26.90
CA ARG A 96 -3.26 -7.14 -27.49
C ARG A 96 -4.71 -6.72 -27.72
N LEU A 97 -5.11 -5.57 -27.21
CA LEU A 97 -6.40 -4.99 -27.52
C LEU A 97 -6.30 -4.30 -28.90
N PRO A 98 -7.20 -4.60 -29.84
CA PRO A 98 -7.29 -3.82 -31.07
C PRO A 98 -7.72 -2.40 -30.68
N LEU A 99 -6.78 -1.47 -30.58
CA LEU A 99 -7.06 -0.04 -30.38
C LEU A 99 -7.97 0.43 -31.54
N PRO A 100 -9.20 0.89 -31.27
CA PRO A 100 -9.92 1.71 -32.24
C PRO A 100 -9.06 2.96 -32.52
N GLN A 101 -9.00 3.39 -33.77
CA GLN A 101 -8.18 4.51 -34.26
C GLN A 101 -8.54 5.91 -33.68
N LEU A 102 -9.22 5.96 -32.55
CA LEU A 102 -9.62 7.16 -31.84
C LEU A 102 -8.55 7.55 -30.82
N ILE A 103 -7.53 8.24 -31.32
CA ILE A 103 -6.87 9.43 -30.76
C ILE A 103 -5.59 9.59 -31.60
N ARG A 104 -5.77 10.06 -32.83
CA ARG A 104 -4.72 10.79 -33.53
C ARG A 104 -4.87 12.24 -33.11
N ALA A 105 -4.42 12.57 -31.90
CA ALA A 105 -4.19 13.96 -31.55
C ALA A 105 -3.16 14.49 -32.58
N GLN A 106 -3.60 15.37 -33.46
CA GLN A 106 -2.73 16.06 -34.39
C GLN A 106 -1.80 16.95 -33.58
N ALA A 107 -0.61 16.44 -33.23
CA ALA A 107 0.53 17.31 -32.98
C ALA A 107 0.99 17.79 -34.36
N ALA A 108 0.45 18.92 -34.81
CA ALA A 108 1.04 19.66 -35.92
C ALA A 108 2.43 20.15 -35.46
N PRO A 109 3.52 19.89 -36.21
CA PRO A 109 4.80 20.46 -35.90
C PRO A 109 4.76 21.96 -36.26
N SER A 110 4.92 22.84 -35.28
CA SER A 110 5.26 24.24 -35.58
C SER A 110 6.68 24.28 -36.16
N GLN A 111 6.75 24.43 -37.49
CA GLN A 111 7.96 24.82 -38.19
C GLN A 111 8.48 26.14 -37.61
N GLY A 112 9.78 26.17 -37.33
CA GLY A 112 10.43 27.34 -36.77
C GLY A 112 10.67 28.44 -37.81
N GLU A 113 10.97 29.63 -37.30
CA GLU A 113 11.84 30.56 -38.02
C GLU A 113 12.61 31.42 -37.00
N ARG A 114 13.91 31.15 -36.92
CA ARG A 114 14.89 32.10 -36.43
C ARG A 114 15.06 33.16 -37.52
N HIS A 115 14.91 34.44 -37.20
CA HIS A 115 15.61 35.49 -37.93
C HIS A 115 16.42 36.35 -36.97
N HIS A 116 17.69 36.47 -37.35
CA HIS A 116 18.71 37.34 -36.78
C HIS A 116 18.35 38.82 -36.97
N VAL A 117 18.89 39.65 -36.07
CA VAL A 117 19.02 41.11 -36.19
C VAL A 117 19.89 41.45 -37.40
#